data_AF-A0A0S6U3Z8-F1
#
_entry.id   AF-A0A0S6U3Z8-F1
#
_cell.length_a   1.000
_cell.length_b   1.000
_cell.length_c   1.000
_cell.angle_alpha   90.00
_cell.angle_beta   90.00
_cell.angle_gamma   90.00
#
_symmetry.space_group_name_H-M   'P 1'
#
loop_
_entity.id
_entity.type
_entity.pdbx_description
1 polymer ?
#
loop_
_entity_poly.entity_id
_entity_poly.type
_entity_poly.pdbx_seq_one_letter_code
_entity_poly.pdbx_strand_id
1 'polypeptide(L)'
;MDNLLFIGYEFLTAFVPFIVTFLIFNNMNKRKGILTSRIHCGITIAFAIYIISVFYFTGTGTLYDILHYRFEITQKLNFMPFSNEIDIVAYLQNILLFIPFGILLPFLWKKQDKVLYIIVSGFLFSMFIEITQLLNNRSTDIDDLILNTIGGLIGYGIYKMFTCVIKSEPEPYECCKWEPIIYIVVMFMGRFLLFNEFGFAKLLYGF
;
A
#
# COMPACT_ATOMS: atom_id res chain seq x y z
N MET A 1 4.22 24.73 9.17
CA MET A 1 5.48 23.94 9.19
C MET A 1 5.24 22.60 9.87
N ASP A 2 4.50 22.64 10.97
CA ASP A 2 4.10 21.52 11.82
C ASP A 2 3.52 20.33 11.06
N ASN A 3 2.50 20.55 10.22
CA ASN A 3 1.88 19.46 9.45
C ASN A 3 2.87 18.76 8.50
N LEU A 4 3.83 19.50 7.95
CA LEU A 4 4.86 18.94 7.07
C LEU A 4 5.86 18.06 7.86
N LEU A 5 6.12 18.40 9.13
CA LEU A 5 6.96 17.59 10.01
C LEU A 5 6.29 16.26 10.36
N PHE A 6 4.99 16.25 10.66
CA PHE A 6 4.24 15.02 10.92
C PHE A 6 4.19 14.12 9.68
N ILE A 7 3.86 14.68 8.51
CA ILE A 7 3.86 13.94 7.24
C ILE A 7 5.26 13.37 6.95
N GLY A 8 6.31 14.17 7.14
CA GLY A 8 7.69 13.73 6.94
C GLY A 8 8.09 12.61 7.89
N TYR A 9 7.71 12.71 9.17
CA TYR A 9 7.94 11.66 10.17
C TYR A 9 7.22 10.37 9.80
N GLU A 10 5.92 10.42 9.48
CA GLU A 10 5.15 9.25 9.04
C GLU A 10 5.80 8.59 7.82
N PHE A 11 6.15 9.39 6.81
CA PHE A 11 6.84 8.90 5.62
C PHE A 11 8.14 8.16 5.97
N LEU A 12 8.97 8.74 6.83
CA LEU A 12 10.26 8.14 7.22
C LEU A 12 10.08 6.81 7.96
N THR A 13 9.06 6.68 8.81
CA THR A 13 8.81 5.42 9.55
C THR A 13 8.54 4.23 8.63
N ALA A 14 7.92 4.46 7.47
CA ALA A 14 7.68 3.41 6.48
C ALA A 14 8.83 3.29 5.46
N PHE A 15 9.40 4.42 5.03
CA PHE A 15 10.38 4.47 3.95
C PHE A 15 11.75 3.93 4.34
N VAL A 16 12.21 4.16 5.58
CA VAL A 16 13.51 3.65 6.05
C VAL A 16 13.55 2.11 6.06
N PRO A 17 12.57 1.39 6.66
CA PRO A 17 12.50 -0.06 6.58
C PRO A 17 12.43 -0.60 5.14
N PHE A 18 11.71 0.10 4.25
CA PHE A 18 11.68 -0.23 2.82
C PHE A 18 13.07 -0.14 2.20
N ILE A 19 13.79 0.97 2.37
CA ILE A 19 15.14 1.13 1.80
C ILE A 19 16.06 0.02 2.30
N VAL A 20 16.05 -0.28 3.60
CA VAL A 20 16.88 -1.35 4.16
C VAL A 20 16.57 -2.69 3.48
N THR A 21 15.29 -3.03 3.35
CA THR A 21 14.84 -4.28 2.69
C THR A 21 15.21 -4.32 1.22
N PHE A 22 15.03 -3.20 0.51
CA PHE A 22 15.39 -3.05 -0.90
C PHE A 22 16.89 -3.25 -1.13
N LEU A 23 17.73 -2.67 -0.27
CA LEU A 23 19.18 -2.85 -0.33
C LEU A 23 19.59 -4.31 -0.05
N ILE A 24 18.93 -4.98 0.90
CA ILE A 24 19.14 -6.40 1.19
C ILE A 24 18.82 -7.25 -0.05
N PHE A 25 17.64 -7.08 -0.66
CA PHE A 25 17.27 -7.85 -1.85
C PHE A 25 18.16 -7.55 -3.04
N ASN A 26 18.53 -6.29 -3.28
CA ASN A 26 19.48 -5.94 -4.34
C ASN A 26 20.85 -6.62 -4.11
N ASN A 27 21.35 -6.65 -2.87
CA ASN A 27 22.61 -7.34 -2.54
C ASN A 27 22.50 -8.86 -2.70
N MET A 28 21.38 -9.46 -2.28
CA MET A 28 21.11 -10.89 -2.47
C MET A 28 21.04 -11.27 -3.95
N ASN A 29 20.42 -10.42 -4.78
CA ASN A 29 20.32 -10.65 -6.22
C ASN A 29 21.67 -10.49 -6.92
N LYS A 30 22.48 -9.50 -6.53
CA LYS A 30 23.88 -9.37 -6.98
C LYS A 30 24.70 -10.62 -6.67
N ARG A 31 24.54 -11.21 -5.47
CA ARG A 31 25.22 -12.48 -5.10
C ARG A 31 24.79 -13.66 -5.96
N LYS A 32 23.57 -13.64 -6.51
CA LYS A 32 23.05 -14.65 -7.44
C LYS A 32 23.41 -14.35 -8.91
N GLY A 33 24.15 -13.27 -9.18
CA GLY A 33 24.47 -12.83 -10.54
C GLY A 33 23.33 -12.13 -11.29
N ILE A 34 22.21 -11.83 -10.60
CA ILE A 34 21.06 -11.13 -11.19
C ILE A 34 21.32 -9.62 -11.08
N LEU A 35 21.43 -8.94 -12.21
CA LEU A 35 21.69 -7.50 -12.26
C LEU A 35 20.37 -6.72 -12.34
N THR A 36 20.06 -5.95 -11.30
CA THR A 36 18.86 -5.10 -11.29
C THR A 36 19.08 -3.83 -12.12
N SER A 37 18.23 -3.62 -13.13
CA SER A 37 18.24 -2.40 -13.96
C SER A 37 17.90 -1.15 -13.14
N ARG A 38 18.49 0.00 -13.50
CA ARG A 38 18.17 1.31 -12.89
C ARG A 38 16.69 1.67 -13.02
N ILE A 39 16.05 1.27 -14.12
CA ILE A 39 14.61 1.50 -14.34
C ILE A 39 13.79 0.71 -13.31
N HIS A 40 14.12 -0.56 -13.09
CA HIS A 40 13.45 -1.40 -12.09
C HIS A 40 13.59 -0.80 -10.68
N CYS A 41 14.79 -0.31 -10.32
CA CYS A 41 15.00 0.39 -9.04
C CYS A 41 14.08 1.61 -8.91
N GLY A 42 14.00 2.46 -9.95
CA GLY A 42 13.16 3.66 -9.94
C GLY A 42 11.68 3.33 -9.77
N ILE A 43 11.17 2.32 -10.48
CA ILE A 43 9.76 1.90 -10.40
C ILE A 43 9.46 1.25 -9.05
N THR A 44 10.41 0.51 -8.46
CA THR A 44 10.26 -0.09 -7.12
C THR A 44 10.15 1.00 -6.05
N ILE A 45 10.95 2.07 -6.16
CA ILE A 45 10.85 3.24 -5.28
C ILE A 45 9.50 3.96 -5.48
N ALA A 46 9.04 4.13 -6.72
CA ALA A 46 7.74 4.70 -7.00
C ALA A 46 6.59 3.86 -6.40
N PHE A 47 6.70 2.53 -6.47
CA PHE A 47 5.77 1.61 -5.80
C PHE A 47 5.77 1.79 -4.28
N ALA A 48 6.94 1.94 -3.65
CA ALA A 48 7.01 2.20 -2.22
C ALA A 48 6.36 3.54 -1.83
N ILE A 49 6.66 4.62 -2.55
CA ILE A 49 6.03 5.93 -2.33
C ILE A 49 4.50 5.85 -2.49
N TYR A 50 4.04 5.08 -3.49
CA TYR A 50 2.62 4.81 -3.69
C TYR A 50 2.01 4.09 -2.48
N ILE A 51 2.59 2.98 -2.01
CA ILE A 51 2.07 2.23 -0.85
C ILE A 51 2.05 3.09 0.42
N ILE A 52 3.09 3.90 0.65
CA ILE A 52 3.12 4.84 1.77
C ILE A 52 2.00 5.87 1.66
N SER A 53 1.76 6.39 0.45
CA SER A 53 0.63 7.28 0.18
C SER A 53 -0.72 6.61 0.45
N VAL A 54 -0.88 5.33 0.09
CA VAL A 54 -2.10 4.56 0.41
C VAL A 54 -2.31 4.50 1.91
N PHE A 55 -1.29 4.17 2.69
CA PHE A 55 -1.39 4.10 4.16
C PHE A 55 -1.74 5.45 4.79
N TYR A 56 -1.19 6.54 4.24
CA TYR A 56 -1.47 7.91 4.66
C TYR A 56 -2.92 8.31 4.37
N PHE A 57 -3.38 8.16 3.11
CA PHE A 57 -4.71 8.61 2.68
C PHE A 57 -5.84 7.78 3.30
N THR A 58 -5.65 6.47 3.43
CA THR A 58 -6.62 5.60 4.10
C THR A 58 -6.57 5.74 5.62
N GLY A 59 -5.48 6.29 6.15
CA GLY A 59 -5.23 6.43 7.58
C GLY A 59 -5.30 5.07 8.27
N THR A 60 -4.53 4.11 7.77
CA THR A 60 -4.35 2.79 8.41
C THR A 60 -4.01 2.94 9.89
N GLY A 61 -4.55 2.08 10.75
CA GLY A 61 -4.30 2.17 12.19
C GLY A 61 -2.86 1.82 12.58
N THR A 62 -2.42 2.36 13.71
CA THR A 62 -1.09 2.18 14.29
C THR A 62 -1.14 1.52 15.66
N LEU A 63 0.02 1.08 16.16
CA LEU A 63 0.16 0.58 17.53
C LEU A 63 -0.23 1.65 18.54
N TYR A 64 0.06 2.92 18.26
CA TYR A 64 -0.33 4.01 19.13
C TYR A 64 -1.86 4.14 19.24
N ASP A 65 -2.57 4.04 18.11
CA ASP A 65 -4.04 4.10 18.10
C ASP A 65 -4.65 3.01 18.99
N ILE A 66 -4.13 1.80 18.93
CA ILE A 66 -4.54 0.69 19.80
C ILE A 66 -4.39 1.05 21.28
N LEU A 67 -3.22 1.60 21.66
CA LEU A 67 -2.93 1.96 23.04
C LEU A 67 -3.79 3.13 23.52
N HIS A 68 -4.11 4.07 22.62
CA HIS A 68 -4.91 5.24 22.90
C HIS A 68 -6.39 4.89 23.05
N TYR A 69 -6.97 4.18 22.09
CA TYR A 69 -8.38 3.78 22.06
C TYR A 69 -8.69 2.53 22.89
N ARG A 70 -7.68 1.84 23.45
CA ARG A 70 -7.81 0.67 24.33
C ARG A 70 -8.69 -0.46 23.77
N PHE A 71 -8.73 -0.63 22.45
CA PHE A 71 -9.63 -1.58 21.77
C PHE A 71 -11.12 -1.37 22.08
N GLU A 72 -11.56 -0.16 22.42
CA GLU A 72 -12.99 0.13 22.50
C GLU A 72 -13.61 0.14 21.09
N ILE A 73 -14.06 -1.03 20.64
CA ILE A 73 -14.75 -1.20 19.34
C ILE A 73 -16.15 -0.59 19.45
N THR A 74 -16.25 0.72 19.26
CA THR A 74 -17.52 1.46 19.14
C THR A 74 -17.96 1.63 17.67
N GLN A 75 -17.24 0.96 16.76
CA GLN A 75 -17.29 1.22 15.32
C GLN A 75 -18.51 0.61 14.63
N LYS A 76 -18.93 1.27 13.56
CA LYS A 76 -19.97 0.79 12.66
C LYS A 76 -19.34 -0.07 11.56
N LEU A 77 -19.54 -1.38 11.64
CA LEU A 77 -19.18 -2.31 10.58
C LEU A 77 -20.30 -2.34 9.55
N ASN A 78 -20.05 -1.89 8.32
CA ASN A 78 -21.02 -2.01 7.24
C ASN A 78 -20.70 -3.21 6.35
N PHE A 79 -21.37 -4.33 6.61
CA PHE A 79 -21.24 -5.54 5.79
C PHE A 79 -22.25 -5.62 4.64
N MET A 80 -23.20 -4.68 4.56
CA MET A 80 -24.20 -4.69 3.51
C MET A 80 -23.73 -3.79 2.36
N PRO A 81 -23.40 -4.36 1.19
CA PRO A 81 -22.90 -3.59 0.08
C PRO A 81 -23.96 -2.64 -0.45
N PHE A 82 -23.56 -1.41 -0.77
CA PHE A 82 -24.38 -0.34 -1.34
C PHE A 82 -25.63 -0.03 -0.50
N SER A 83 -25.50 -0.15 0.83
CA SER A 83 -26.59 0.12 1.78
C SER A 83 -26.71 1.59 2.18
N ASN A 84 -25.61 2.34 2.07
CA ASN A 84 -25.59 3.78 2.28
C ASN A 84 -25.92 4.53 0.98
N GLU A 85 -26.22 5.82 1.08
CA GLU A 85 -26.34 6.67 -0.11
C GLU A 85 -25.02 6.67 -0.91
N ILE A 86 -25.14 6.63 -2.23
CA ILE A 86 -23.98 6.55 -3.13
C ILE A 86 -23.23 7.88 -3.08
N ASP A 87 -22.07 7.88 -2.42
CA ASP A 87 -21.08 8.96 -2.53
C ASP A 87 -20.16 8.67 -3.72
N ILE A 88 -20.48 9.29 -4.86
CA ILE A 88 -19.74 9.14 -6.11
C ILE A 88 -18.27 9.54 -5.93
N VAL A 89 -17.98 10.57 -5.13
CA VAL A 89 -16.61 11.08 -4.95
C VAL A 89 -15.80 10.07 -4.15
N ALA A 90 -16.34 9.58 -3.03
CA ALA A 90 -15.68 8.55 -2.23
C ALA A 90 -15.45 7.27 -3.04
N TYR A 91 -16.46 6.84 -3.82
CA TYR A 91 -16.34 5.63 -4.62
C TYR A 91 -15.27 5.74 -5.70
N LEU A 92 -15.17 6.89 -6.37
CA LEU A 92 -14.11 7.14 -7.34
C LEU A 92 -12.74 7.18 -6.69
N GLN A 93 -12.62 7.74 -5.48
CA GLN A 93 -11.34 7.77 -4.75
C GLN A 93 -10.83 6.36 -4.46
N ASN A 94 -11.69 5.45 -4.00
CA ASN A 94 -11.32 4.04 -3.76
C ASN A 94 -10.85 3.34 -5.05
N ILE A 95 -11.60 3.51 -6.15
CA ILE A 95 -11.19 2.96 -7.45
C ILE A 95 -9.82 3.52 -7.87
N LEU A 96 -9.67 4.85 -7.85
CA LEU A 96 -8.44 5.53 -8.28
C LEU A 96 -7.23 5.14 -7.41
N LEU A 97 -7.45 4.91 -6.12
CA LEU A 97 -6.42 4.52 -5.16
C LEU A 97 -5.74 3.20 -5.55
N PHE A 98 -6.48 2.25 -6.14
CA PHE A 98 -5.98 0.92 -6.48
C PHE A 98 -5.57 0.74 -7.95
N ILE A 99 -5.85 1.71 -8.82
CA ILE A 99 -5.36 1.68 -10.21
C ILE A 99 -3.82 1.56 -10.28
N PRO A 100 -3.02 2.36 -9.54
CA PRO A 100 -1.57 2.21 -9.55
C PRO A 100 -1.10 0.83 -9.08
N PHE A 101 -1.77 0.22 -8.11
CA PHE A 101 -1.48 -1.15 -7.66
C PHE A 101 -1.63 -2.15 -8.82
N GLY A 102 -2.75 -2.09 -9.54
CA GLY A 102 -3.02 -2.95 -10.70
C GLY A 102 -2.03 -2.78 -11.86
N ILE A 103 -1.46 -1.57 -12.02
CA ILE A 103 -0.45 -1.29 -13.05
C ILE A 103 0.94 -1.76 -12.61
N LEU A 104 1.37 -1.34 -11.41
CA LEU A 104 2.76 -1.50 -10.95
C LEU A 104 3.10 -2.95 -10.61
N LEU A 105 2.16 -3.70 -10.04
CA LEU A 105 2.40 -5.07 -9.59
C LEU A 105 2.83 -6.03 -10.72
N PRO A 106 2.10 -6.18 -11.84
CA PRO A 106 2.53 -7.02 -12.97
C PRO A 106 3.67 -6.39 -13.79
N PHE A 107 3.89 -5.08 -13.66
CA PHE A 107 5.00 -4.39 -14.31
C PHE A 107 6.34 -4.74 -13.63
N LEU A 108 6.39 -4.62 -12.29
CA LEU A 108 7.58 -4.92 -11.49
C LEU A 108 7.85 -6.41 -11.38
N TRP A 109 6.79 -7.22 -11.23
CA TRP A 109 6.93 -8.65 -11.04
C TRP A 109 6.11 -9.44 -12.05
N LYS A 110 6.77 -9.92 -13.11
CA LYS A 110 6.10 -10.61 -14.23
C LYS A 110 5.38 -11.90 -13.85
N LYS A 111 5.83 -12.60 -12.80
CA LYS A 111 5.18 -13.82 -12.32
C LYS A 111 3.76 -13.56 -11.79
N GLN A 112 3.45 -12.30 -11.48
CA GLN A 112 2.19 -11.80 -10.96
C GLN A 112 1.28 -11.25 -12.06
N ASP A 113 1.69 -11.31 -13.33
CA ASP A 113 0.88 -10.93 -14.50
C ASP A 113 -0.22 -11.96 -14.80
N LYS A 114 -1.16 -12.08 -13.85
CA LYS A 114 -2.32 -12.97 -13.90
C LYS A 114 -3.52 -12.25 -13.30
N VAL A 115 -4.63 -12.20 -14.03
CA VAL A 115 -5.88 -11.55 -13.57
C VAL A 115 -6.27 -12.02 -12.17
N LEU A 116 -6.28 -13.34 -11.94
CA LEU A 116 -6.65 -13.89 -10.63
C LEU A 116 -5.70 -13.44 -9.51
N TYR A 117 -4.41 -13.31 -9.80
CA TYR A 117 -3.45 -12.80 -8.82
C TYR A 117 -3.75 -11.34 -8.48
N ILE A 118 -4.07 -10.50 -9.46
CA ILE A 118 -4.45 -9.10 -9.21
C ILE A 118 -5.74 -9.01 -8.38
N ILE A 119 -6.77 -9.79 -8.72
CA ILE A 119 -8.03 -9.81 -7.97
C ILE A 119 -7.76 -10.18 -6.51
N VAL A 120 -7.08 -11.31 -6.28
CA VAL A 120 -6.82 -11.83 -4.94
C VAL A 120 -5.91 -10.88 -4.15
N SER A 121 -4.83 -10.39 -4.76
CA SER A 121 -3.91 -9.48 -4.07
C SER A 121 -4.53 -8.11 -3.79
N GLY A 122 -5.33 -7.56 -4.71
CA GLY A 122 -6.09 -6.32 -4.50
C GLY A 122 -7.14 -6.47 -3.41
N PHE A 123 -7.90 -7.55 -3.43
CA PHE A 123 -8.87 -7.88 -2.37
C PHE A 123 -8.20 -8.01 -1.00
N LEU A 124 -7.13 -8.80 -0.91
CA LEU A 124 -6.41 -9.02 0.35
C LEU A 124 -5.76 -7.74 0.87
N PHE A 125 -5.21 -6.91 -0.02
CA PHE A 125 -4.62 -5.63 0.36
C PHE A 125 -5.69 -4.63 0.84
N SER A 126 -6.85 -4.58 0.18
CA SER A 126 -7.96 -3.75 0.62
C SER A 126 -8.53 -4.22 1.96
N MET A 127 -8.79 -5.52 2.10
CA MET A 127 -9.21 -6.12 3.38
C MET A 127 -8.20 -5.83 4.50
N PHE A 128 -6.90 -5.89 4.20
CA PHE A 128 -5.87 -5.55 5.16
C PHE A 128 -5.98 -4.09 5.63
N ILE A 129 -6.20 -3.14 4.72
CA ILE A 129 -6.41 -1.73 5.07
C ILE A 129 -7.62 -1.58 6.00
N GLU A 130 -8.76 -2.15 5.62
CA GLU A 130 -10.00 -2.13 6.42
C GLU A 130 -9.77 -2.66 7.84
N ILE A 131 -9.15 -3.83 7.97
CA ILE A 131 -8.84 -4.42 9.29
C ILE A 131 -7.96 -3.49 10.13
N THR A 132 -7.00 -2.80 9.52
CA THR A 132 -6.14 -1.88 10.26
C THR A 132 -6.87 -0.60 10.68
N GLN A 133 -7.87 -0.14 9.94
CA GLN A 133 -8.71 1.01 10.31
C GLN A 133 -9.61 0.69 11.52
N LEU A 134 -9.92 -0.59 11.75
CA LEU A 134 -10.57 -1.00 12.99
C LEU A 134 -9.70 -0.75 14.24
N LEU A 135 -8.40 -0.50 14.09
CA LEU A 135 -7.51 -0.22 15.21
C LEU A 135 -7.56 1.23 15.68
N ASN A 136 -8.09 2.13 14.84
CA ASN A 136 -8.15 3.57 15.11
C ASN A 136 -9.59 4.14 15.11
N ASN A 137 -10.58 3.30 15.40
CA ASN A 137 -11.98 3.72 15.54
C ASN A 137 -12.61 4.31 14.29
N ARG A 138 -12.09 3.96 13.12
CA ARG A 138 -12.71 4.27 11.82
C ARG A 138 -13.72 3.19 11.45
N SER A 139 -14.77 3.60 10.74
CA SER A 139 -15.74 2.67 10.18
C SER A 139 -15.13 1.94 8.99
N THR A 140 -15.48 0.66 8.85
CA THR A 140 -15.11 -0.17 7.71
C THR A 140 -16.33 -0.42 6.83
N ASP A 141 -16.15 -0.28 5.52
CA ASP A 141 -17.21 -0.50 4.54
C ASP A 141 -16.81 -1.56 3.51
N ILE A 142 -17.71 -2.52 3.28
CA ILE A 142 -17.52 -3.55 2.25
C ILE A 142 -17.47 -2.94 0.83
N ASP A 143 -18.09 -1.77 0.64
CA ASP A 143 -18.05 -1.03 -0.62
C ASP A 143 -16.63 -0.61 -0.98
N ASP A 144 -15.86 -0.11 -0.01
CA ASP A 144 -14.45 0.28 -0.18
C ASP A 144 -13.62 -0.93 -0.64
N LEU A 145 -13.86 -2.10 -0.03
CA LEU A 145 -13.23 -3.34 -0.41
C LEU A 145 -13.51 -3.77 -1.86
N ILE A 146 -14.77 -3.65 -2.30
CA ILE A 146 -15.19 -3.99 -3.66
C ILE A 146 -14.57 -3.00 -4.66
N LEU A 147 -14.69 -1.70 -4.38
CA LEU A 147 -14.27 -0.62 -5.27
C LEU A 147 -12.75 -0.59 -5.45
N ASN A 148 -11.98 -0.80 -4.37
CA ASN A 148 -10.54 -0.96 -4.43
C ASN A 148 -10.15 -2.17 -5.31
N THR A 149 -10.85 -3.30 -5.18
CA THR A 149 -10.59 -4.49 -6.02
C THR A 149 -10.88 -4.22 -7.50
N ILE A 150 -11.96 -3.48 -7.80
CA ILE A 150 -12.29 -3.03 -9.17
C ILE A 150 -11.21 -2.06 -9.69
N GLY A 151 -10.74 -1.13 -8.88
CA GLY A 151 -9.63 -0.24 -9.22
C GLY A 151 -8.37 -1.00 -9.63
N GLY A 152 -8.01 -2.06 -8.89
CA GLY A 152 -6.90 -2.95 -9.25
C GLY A 152 -7.10 -3.64 -10.59
N LEU A 153 -8.31 -4.11 -10.89
CA LEU A 153 -8.65 -4.70 -12.20
C LEU A 153 -8.54 -3.70 -13.35
N ILE A 154 -9.04 -2.47 -13.16
CA ILE A 154 -8.92 -1.39 -14.15
C ILE A 154 -7.45 -1.07 -14.40
N GLY A 155 -6.64 -0.94 -13.35
CA GLY A 155 -5.20 -0.73 -13.46
C GLY A 155 -4.49 -1.85 -14.24
N TYR A 156 -4.86 -3.10 -13.99
CA TYR A 156 -4.32 -4.23 -14.75
C TYR A 156 -4.72 -4.19 -16.23
N GLY A 157 -5.96 -3.81 -16.54
CA GLY A 157 -6.42 -3.60 -17.91
C GLY A 157 -5.58 -2.52 -18.64
N ILE A 158 -5.29 -1.41 -17.96
CA ILE A 158 -4.42 -0.34 -18.47
C ILE A 158 -3.00 -0.88 -18.74
N TYR A 159 -2.42 -1.62 -17.80
CA TYR A 159 -1.12 -2.27 -17.97
C TYR A 159 -1.10 -3.21 -19.20
N LYS A 160 -2.12 -4.05 -19.36
CA LYS A 160 -2.24 -4.96 -20.50
C LYS A 160 -2.32 -4.20 -21.82
N MET A 161 -3.13 -3.14 -21.89
CA MET A 161 -3.24 -2.30 -23.07
C MET A 161 -1.88 -1.67 -23.43
N PHE A 162 -1.15 -1.14 -22.44
CA PHE A 162 0.18 -0.55 -22.64
C PHE A 162 1.20 -1.58 -23.16
N THR A 163 1.29 -2.75 -22.54
CA THR A 163 2.22 -3.82 -22.98
C THR A 163 1.89 -4.38 -24.37
N CYS A 164 0.60 -4.47 -24.72
CA CYS A 164 0.14 -4.90 -26.04
C CYS A 164 0.56 -3.90 -27.13
N VAL A 165 0.42 -2.59 -26.86
CA VAL A 165 0.75 -1.52 -27.83
C VAL A 165 2.26 -1.42 -28.06
N ILE A 166 3.07 -1.50 -27.01
CA ILE A 166 4.51 -1.24 -27.12
C ILE A 166 5.28 -2.47 -27.62
N LYS A 167 4.69 -3.67 -27.56
CA LYS A 167 5.36 -4.97 -27.85
C LYS A 167 6.67 -5.18 -27.06
N SER A 168 6.95 -4.34 -26.07
CA SER A 168 8.03 -4.57 -25.13
C SER A 168 7.46 -5.43 -24.02
N GLU A 169 7.92 -6.67 -23.94
CA GLU A 169 7.88 -7.37 -22.67
C GLU A 169 9.01 -6.79 -21.82
N PRO A 170 8.71 -6.13 -20.67
CA PRO A 170 9.78 -5.76 -19.75
C PRO A 170 10.57 -7.02 -19.42
N GLU A 171 11.90 -6.95 -19.55
CA GLU A 171 12.74 -8.11 -19.29
C GLU A 171 12.35 -8.71 -17.93
N PRO A 172 12.10 -10.03 -17.87
CA PRO A 172 11.63 -10.66 -16.66
C PRO A 172 12.70 -10.49 -15.59
N TYR A 173 12.49 -9.56 -14.67
CA TYR A 173 13.24 -9.53 -13.43
C TYR A 173 12.84 -10.79 -12.65
N GLU A 174 13.71 -11.81 -12.68
CA GLU A 174 13.52 -13.07 -11.98
C GLU A 174 13.65 -12.88 -10.46
N CYS A 175 12.71 -12.16 -9.85
CA CYS A 175 12.73 -11.97 -8.41
C CYS A 175 11.90 -12.98 -7.64
N CYS A 176 12.10 -12.94 -6.33
CA CYS A 176 11.33 -13.66 -5.34
C CYS A 176 9.85 -13.29 -5.46
N LYS A 177 8.97 -14.28 -5.65
CA LYS A 177 7.51 -14.08 -5.71
C LYS A 177 6.92 -13.35 -4.51
N TRP A 178 7.60 -13.41 -3.36
CA TRP A 178 7.17 -12.81 -2.10
C TRP A 178 7.63 -11.37 -1.91
N GLU A 179 8.53 -10.86 -2.76
CA GLU A 179 9.07 -9.51 -2.64
C GLU A 179 8.01 -8.40 -2.49
N PRO A 180 6.93 -8.32 -3.30
CA PRO A 180 5.92 -7.27 -3.14
C PRO A 180 5.23 -7.33 -1.76
N ILE A 181 4.92 -8.54 -1.30
CA ILE A 181 4.28 -8.77 0.00
C ILE A 181 5.22 -8.37 1.12
N ILE A 182 6.50 -8.73 1.03
CA ILE A 182 7.50 -8.36 2.03
C ILE A 182 7.68 -6.84 2.09
N TYR A 183 7.71 -6.14 0.95
CA TYR A 183 7.78 -4.68 0.94
C TYR A 183 6.57 -4.04 1.62
N ILE A 184 5.35 -4.46 1.28
CA ILE A 184 4.12 -3.94 1.90
C ILE A 184 4.14 -4.18 3.42
N VAL A 185 4.45 -5.41 3.85
CA VAL A 185 4.47 -5.78 5.27
C VAL A 185 5.54 -5.00 6.04
N VAL A 186 6.76 -4.86 5.51
CA VAL A 186 7.83 -4.13 6.20
C VAL A 186 7.52 -2.63 6.29
N MET A 187 7.01 -2.03 5.22
CA MET A 187 6.56 -0.62 5.25
C MET A 187 5.45 -0.43 6.27
N PHE A 188 4.46 -1.33 6.27
CA PHE A 188 3.38 -1.29 7.24
C PHE A 188 3.90 -1.44 8.67
N MET A 189 4.74 -2.43 8.95
CA MET A 189 5.29 -2.66 10.30
C MET A 189 6.13 -1.48 10.77
N GLY A 190 6.90 -0.88 9.88
CA GLY A 190 7.63 0.36 10.15
C GLY A 190 6.70 1.47 10.62
N ARG A 191 5.67 1.78 9.83
CA ARG A 191 4.65 2.76 10.19
C ARG A 191 3.90 2.38 11.48
N PHE A 192 3.36 1.17 11.53
CA PHE A 192 2.54 0.65 12.62
C PHE A 192 3.24 0.72 13.97
N LEU A 193 4.52 0.34 14.04
CA LEU A 193 5.28 0.31 15.31
C LEU A 193 5.91 1.65 15.67
N LEU A 194 6.37 2.41 14.67
CA LEU A 194 7.22 3.58 14.90
C LEU A 194 6.46 4.91 14.81
N PHE A 195 5.33 4.98 14.11
CA PHE A 195 4.56 6.22 14.00
C PHE A 195 3.72 6.44 15.27
N ASN A 196 4.06 7.50 15.99
CA ASN A 196 3.36 7.94 17.19
C ASN A 196 3.16 9.46 17.12
N GLU A 197 2.00 9.87 16.62
CA GLU A 197 1.65 11.28 16.42
C GLU A 197 1.74 12.08 17.73
N PHE A 198 1.04 11.65 18.77
CA PHE A 198 1.02 12.39 20.04
C PHE A 198 2.36 12.39 20.77
N GLY A 199 3.08 11.26 20.74
CA GLY A 199 4.42 11.18 21.33
C GLY A 199 5.40 12.12 20.63
N PHE A 200 5.33 12.21 19.30
CA PHE A 200 6.13 13.15 18.52
C PHE A 200 5.71 14.60 18.77
N ALA A 201 4.40 14.87 18.87
CA ALA A 201 3.87 16.18 19.24
C ALA A 201 4.37 16.61 20.64
N LYS A 202 4.30 15.70 21.61
CA LYS A 202 4.80 15.95 22.98
C LYS A 202 6.27 16.33 22.99
N LEU A 203 7.08 15.66 22.18
CA LEU A 203 8.52 15.93 22.05
C LEU A 203 8.80 17.28 21.39
N LEU A 204 8.02 17.66 20.37
CA LEU A 204 8.18 18.93 19.65
C LEU A 204 7.69 20.15 20.44
N TYR A 205 6.57 20.02 21.14
CA TYR A 205 5.89 21.15 21.79
C TYR A 205 6.03 21.19 23.31
N GLY A 206 6.55 20.12 23.93
CA GLY A 206 6.97 20.13 25.33
C GLY A 206 5.84 20.19 26.36
N PHE A 207 4.62 19.77 26.02
CA PHE A 207 3.49 19.67 26.95
C PHE A 207 3.44 18.33 27.69
#